data_AF-A0A9E0MLR3-F1
#
_entry.id   AF-A0A9E0MLR3-F1
#
_cell.length_a   1.000
_cell.length_b   1.000
_cell.length_c   1.000
_cell.angle_alpha   90.00
_cell.angle_beta   90.00
_cell.angle_gamma   90.00
#
_symmetry.space_group_name_H-M   'P 1'
#
loop_
_entity.id
_entity.type
_entity.pdbx_description
1 polymer ?
#
loop_
_entity_poly.entity_id
_entity_poly.type
_entity_poly.pdbx_seq_one_letter_code
_entity_poly.pdbx_strand_id
1 'polypeptide(L)'
;MRLLVLVAALAVAAPAAADRYAPYATREAVLGCWQVGAGATLTLTPVGKHSAQATARFSRRPRGGPAILRARTTWNAEAGAFAVPCRPRTQHGTTCLIAPVAAGLQVWVIAFDHQGRSKGVVESLVAQPCRARP
;
A
#
# COMPACT_ATOMS: atom_id res chain seq x y z
N MET A 1 -33.76 10.76 59.80
CA MET A 1 -34.05 10.70 58.35
C MET A 1 -32.95 11.50 57.64
N ARG A 2 -31.76 10.95 57.37
CA ARG A 2 -31.39 10.12 56.19
C ARG A 2 -31.91 10.67 54.87
N LEU A 3 -31.03 11.35 54.11
CA LEU A 3 -30.74 11.00 52.72
C LEU A 3 -29.45 11.72 52.27
N LEU A 4 -28.35 10.97 52.34
CA LEU A 4 -27.16 11.12 51.50
C LEU A 4 -27.55 10.65 50.09
N VAL A 5 -27.38 11.49 49.07
CA VAL A 5 -27.35 11.07 47.66
C VAL A 5 -26.24 11.87 46.99
N LEU A 6 -25.04 11.32 46.95
CA LEU A 6 -24.40 10.81 45.73
C LEU A 6 -24.40 11.84 44.59
N VAL A 7 -23.37 12.67 44.58
CA VAL A 7 -22.90 13.31 43.36
C VAL A 7 -22.29 12.19 42.51
N ALA A 8 -23.08 11.65 41.61
CA ALA A 8 -22.61 10.72 40.59
C ALA A 8 -21.58 11.48 39.73
N ALA A 9 -20.30 11.19 39.97
CA ALA A 9 -19.25 11.50 39.05
C ALA A 9 -19.61 10.84 37.71
N LEU A 10 -20.13 11.63 36.76
CA LEU A 10 -20.12 11.22 35.37
C LEU A 10 -18.64 11.12 34.98
N ALA A 11 -18.11 9.92 35.15
CA ALA A 11 -16.99 9.45 34.37
C ALA A 11 -17.43 9.61 32.91
N VAL A 12 -16.97 10.71 32.29
CA VAL A 12 -16.91 10.81 30.84
C VAL A 12 -15.96 9.70 30.44
N ALA A 13 -16.49 8.50 30.22
CA ALA A 13 -15.80 7.46 29.51
C ALA A 13 -15.49 8.08 28.16
N ALA A 14 -14.25 8.54 27.99
CA ALA A 14 -13.73 8.82 26.67
C ALA A 14 -14.11 7.60 25.82
N PRO A 15 -14.87 7.77 24.73
CA PRO A 15 -15.16 6.64 23.87
C PRO A 15 -13.81 6.00 23.55
N ALA A 16 -13.71 4.71 23.90
CA ALA A 16 -12.54 3.90 23.67
C ALA A 16 -11.99 4.22 22.28
N ALA A 17 -10.70 4.55 22.18
CA ALA A 17 -10.04 4.75 20.91
C ALA A 17 -10.17 3.45 20.10
N ALA A 18 -11.23 3.38 19.27
CA ALA A 18 -11.43 2.34 18.28
C ALA A 18 -10.16 2.27 17.43
N ASP A 19 -9.63 1.06 17.30
CA ASP A 19 -8.22 0.77 17.07
C ASP A 19 -7.58 1.64 15.97
N ARG A 20 -6.56 2.43 16.37
CA ARG A 20 -5.99 3.49 15.54
C ARG A 20 -5.30 2.99 14.26
N TYR A 21 -5.01 1.70 14.20
CA TYR A 21 -4.52 0.99 13.01
C TYR A 21 -5.33 -0.29 12.72
N ALA A 22 -6.57 -0.39 13.22
CA ALA A 22 -7.54 -1.40 12.81
C ALA A 22 -8.28 -0.95 11.58
N PRO A 23 -8.57 -1.85 10.68
CA PRO A 23 -7.68 -2.81 10.09
C PRO A 23 -6.97 -1.98 8.99
N TYR A 24 -5.80 -1.38 9.25
CA TYR A 24 -4.96 -0.62 8.30
C TYR A 24 -3.88 -1.52 7.66
N ALA A 25 -4.13 -2.81 7.53
CA ALA A 25 -5.25 -3.34 6.77
C ALA A 25 -5.83 -2.44 5.62
N THR A 26 -5.76 -2.92 4.43
CA THR A 26 -5.67 -4.33 4.06
C THR A 26 -4.22 -4.74 3.74
N ARG A 27 -3.21 -4.46 4.59
CA ARG A 27 -1.92 -5.20 4.61
C ARG A 27 -2.13 -6.64 4.15
N GLU A 28 -3.00 -7.41 4.80
CA GLU A 28 -3.33 -8.78 4.35
C GLU A 28 -3.98 -8.86 2.96
N ALA A 29 -4.84 -7.91 2.59
CA ALA A 29 -5.41 -7.83 1.24
C ALA A 29 -4.51 -7.14 0.20
N VAL A 30 -3.30 -6.73 0.54
CA VAL A 30 -2.24 -6.35 -0.42
C VAL A 30 -1.11 -7.37 -0.39
N LEU A 31 -0.96 -8.14 0.68
CA LEU A 31 -0.03 -9.26 0.75
C LEU A 31 -0.44 -10.34 -0.26
N GLY A 32 0.54 -11.12 -0.70
CA GLY A 32 0.34 -12.14 -1.71
C GLY A 32 0.75 -11.67 -3.09
N CYS A 33 0.23 -12.37 -4.11
CA CYS A 33 0.62 -12.19 -5.50
C CYS A 33 -0.49 -11.49 -6.28
N TRP A 34 -0.09 -10.52 -7.09
CA TRP A 34 -0.97 -9.68 -7.90
C TRP A 34 -0.51 -9.64 -9.35
N GLN A 35 -1.45 -9.76 -10.27
CA GLN A 35 -1.28 -9.53 -11.70
C GLN A 35 -1.54 -8.05 -11.97
N VAL A 36 -0.49 -7.31 -12.31
CA VAL A 36 -0.54 -5.86 -12.59
C VAL A 36 -0.73 -5.55 -14.08
N GLY A 37 -1.00 -6.57 -14.91
CA GLY A 37 -1.13 -6.41 -16.36
C GLY A 37 0.22 -6.39 -17.10
N ALA A 38 0.17 -6.35 -18.44
CA ALA A 38 1.34 -6.33 -19.33
C ALA A 38 2.41 -7.41 -19.06
N GLY A 39 1.99 -8.54 -18.48
CA GLY A 39 2.89 -9.65 -18.13
C GLY A 39 3.81 -9.35 -16.95
N ALA A 40 3.41 -8.50 -16.01
CA ALA A 40 4.12 -8.28 -14.76
C ALA A 40 3.31 -8.78 -13.56
N THR A 41 4.03 -9.31 -12.57
CA THR A 41 3.47 -9.78 -11.30
C THR A 41 4.11 -9.02 -10.15
N LEU A 42 3.30 -8.56 -9.19
CA LEU A 42 3.74 -7.92 -7.96
C LEU A 42 3.48 -8.88 -6.79
N THR A 43 4.51 -9.16 -6.00
CA THR A 43 4.38 -9.91 -4.75
C THR A 43 4.73 -9.02 -3.58
N LEU A 44 3.84 -8.93 -2.60
CA LEU A 44 4.07 -8.21 -1.34
C LEU A 44 4.18 -9.24 -0.22
N THR A 45 5.33 -9.25 0.48
CA THR A 45 5.58 -10.12 1.64
C THR A 45 5.84 -9.29 2.89
N PRO A 46 5.37 -9.72 4.07
CA PRO A 46 5.61 -8.97 5.30
C PRO A 46 7.09 -9.07 5.72
N VAL A 47 7.67 -7.96 6.18
CA VAL A 47 9.04 -7.92 6.75
C VAL A 47 9.04 -7.34 8.17
N GLY A 48 7.96 -6.69 8.58
CA GLY A 48 7.77 -6.19 9.94
C GLY A 48 6.31 -5.81 10.18
N LYS A 49 6.03 -5.15 11.31
CA LYS A 49 4.66 -4.76 11.68
C LYS A 49 4.01 -3.85 10.62
N HIS A 50 4.76 -2.86 10.12
CA HIS A 50 4.28 -1.83 9.19
C HIS A 50 5.04 -1.82 7.85
N SER A 51 5.80 -2.88 7.57
CA SER A 51 6.72 -2.93 6.44
C SER A 51 6.50 -4.19 5.61
N ALA A 52 6.57 -4.03 4.30
CA ALA A 52 6.52 -5.11 3.34
C ALA A 52 7.73 -5.07 2.39
N GLN A 53 8.06 -6.21 1.82
CA GLN A 53 8.96 -6.31 0.68
C GLN A 53 8.08 -6.42 -0.57
N ALA A 54 8.18 -5.43 -1.46
CA ALA A 54 7.61 -5.51 -2.78
C ALA A 54 8.62 -6.18 -3.71
N THR A 55 8.15 -7.20 -4.43
CA THR A 55 8.89 -7.88 -5.49
C THR A 55 8.08 -7.82 -6.77
N ALA A 56 8.50 -7.01 -7.73
CA ALA A 56 7.92 -7.02 -9.08
C ALA A 56 8.74 -7.94 -9.99
N ARG A 57 8.08 -8.82 -10.73
CA ARG A 57 8.68 -9.71 -11.73
C ARG A 57 8.02 -9.46 -13.07
N PHE A 58 8.84 -9.30 -14.11
CA PHE A 58 8.38 -9.05 -15.47
C PHE A 58 8.59 -10.29 -16.33
N SER A 59 7.56 -10.73 -17.06
CA SER A 59 7.65 -11.86 -18.00
C SER A 59 8.60 -11.56 -19.16
N ARG A 60 8.69 -10.30 -19.59
CA ARG A 60 9.70 -9.78 -20.50
C ARG A 60 10.53 -8.74 -19.77
N ARG A 61 11.85 -8.81 -19.90
CA ARG A 61 12.74 -7.84 -19.29
C ARG A 61 12.43 -6.44 -19.85
N PRO A 62 12.05 -5.46 -19.01
CA PRO A 62 11.85 -4.10 -19.48
C PRO A 62 13.18 -3.53 -19.99
N ARG A 63 13.13 -2.76 -21.08
CA ARG A 63 14.33 -2.16 -21.68
C ARG A 63 15.02 -1.27 -20.63
N GLY A 64 16.26 -1.61 -20.28
CA GLY A 64 17.07 -0.86 -19.32
C GLY A 64 16.74 -1.07 -17.84
N GLY A 65 15.81 -1.97 -17.49
CA GLY A 65 15.46 -2.33 -16.10
C GLY A 65 15.85 -3.76 -15.72
N PRO A 66 15.74 -4.13 -14.43
CA PRO A 66 15.91 -5.50 -13.99
C PRO A 66 14.67 -6.33 -14.34
N ALA A 67 14.85 -7.63 -14.56
CA ALA A 67 13.72 -8.57 -14.75
C ALA A 67 12.94 -8.79 -13.43
N ILE A 68 13.59 -8.55 -12.29
CA ILE A 68 13.01 -8.61 -10.95
C ILE A 68 13.44 -7.36 -10.18
N LEU A 69 12.48 -6.60 -9.67
CA LEU A 69 12.71 -5.46 -8.79
C LEU A 69 12.32 -5.83 -7.37
N ARG A 70 13.17 -5.53 -6.39
CA ARG A 70 12.91 -5.73 -4.97
C ARG A 70 13.10 -4.42 -4.23
N ALA A 71 12.06 -3.95 -3.55
CA ALA A 71 12.13 -2.76 -2.72
C ALA A 71 11.39 -2.97 -1.40
N ARG A 72 11.96 -2.47 -0.31
CA ARG A 72 11.23 -2.36 0.96
C ARG A 72 10.27 -1.19 0.87
N THR A 73 9.11 -1.34 1.48
CA THR A 73 8.08 -0.31 1.55
C THR A 73 7.43 -0.31 2.93
N THR A 74 6.94 0.85 3.33
CA THR A 74 6.22 1.09 4.58
C THR A 74 4.88 1.69 4.25
N TRP A 75 3.87 1.36 5.06
CA TRP A 75 2.54 1.98 4.92
C TRP A 75 2.63 3.49 5.15
N ASN A 76 2.15 4.29 4.18
CA ASN A 76 1.95 5.72 4.35
C ASN A 76 0.47 5.96 4.68
N ALA A 77 0.20 6.42 5.91
CA ALA A 77 -1.15 6.66 6.39
C ALA A 77 -1.85 7.83 5.69
N GLU A 78 -1.12 8.89 5.36
CA GLU A 78 -1.66 10.07 4.67
C GLU A 78 -2.10 9.72 3.25
N ALA A 79 -1.34 8.85 2.58
CA ALA A 79 -1.66 8.40 1.23
C ALA A 79 -2.60 7.18 1.18
N GLY A 80 -2.84 6.51 2.31
CA GLY A 80 -3.57 5.23 2.35
C GLY A 80 -2.95 4.16 1.45
N ALA A 81 -1.62 4.14 1.31
CA ALA A 81 -0.94 3.32 0.30
C ALA A 81 0.48 2.91 0.71
N PHE A 82 0.99 1.84 0.07
CA PHE A 82 2.42 1.51 0.03
C PHE A 82 3.10 2.21 -1.15
N ALA A 83 4.28 2.79 -0.93
CA ALA A 83 5.08 3.42 -1.98
C ALA A 83 6.25 2.53 -2.39
N VAL A 84 6.37 2.21 -3.69
CA VAL A 84 7.46 1.37 -4.23
C VAL A 84 8.03 2.00 -5.50
N PRO A 85 9.33 1.89 -5.79
CA PRO A 85 9.86 2.25 -7.10
C PRO A 85 9.29 1.30 -8.16
N CYS A 86 8.93 1.83 -9.33
CA CYS A 86 8.28 1.02 -10.39
C CYS A 86 9.06 0.94 -11.69
N ARG A 87 9.71 2.03 -12.08
CA ARG A 87 10.60 2.07 -13.25
C ARG A 87 11.90 2.74 -12.81
N PRO A 88 12.92 1.97 -12.38
CA PRO A 88 14.14 2.54 -11.80
C PRO A 88 15.03 3.32 -12.79
N ARG A 89 14.58 3.55 -14.04
CA ARG A 89 15.39 4.21 -15.08
C ARG A 89 14.70 5.27 -15.92
N THR A 90 13.44 5.64 -15.65
CA THR A 90 12.99 6.97 -16.11
C THR A 90 13.90 7.97 -15.38
N GLN A 91 14.66 8.82 -16.07
CA GLN A 91 15.70 9.71 -15.51
C GLN A 91 15.22 10.67 -14.41
N HIS A 92 13.94 10.61 -14.09
CA HIS A 92 13.26 11.45 -13.14
C HIS A 92 12.66 10.66 -11.97
N GLY A 93 12.72 9.32 -12.00
CA GLY A 93 12.09 8.44 -11.01
C GLY A 93 10.61 8.22 -11.27
N THR A 94 10.13 7.02 -10.96
CA THR A 94 8.70 6.70 -10.88
C THR A 94 8.44 5.91 -9.62
N THR A 95 7.38 6.29 -8.92
CA THR A 95 6.91 5.62 -7.71
C THR A 95 5.52 5.08 -8.00
N CYS A 96 5.26 3.82 -7.67
CA CYS A 96 3.88 3.36 -7.56
C CYS A 96 3.37 3.57 -6.16
N LEU A 97 2.15 4.09 -6.08
CA LEU A 97 1.31 3.98 -4.91
C LEU A 97 0.41 2.77 -5.07
N ILE A 98 0.40 1.92 -4.06
CA ILE A 98 -0.35 0.67 -4.00
C ILE A 98 -1.38 0.79 -2.88
N ALA A 99 -2.65 0.86 -3.26
CA ALA A 99 -3.76 0.92 -2.33
C ALA A 99 -4.73 -0.24 -2.57
N PRO A 100 -5.28 -0.81 -1.50
CA PRO A 100 -6.34 -1.80 -1.63
C PRO A 100 -7.67 -1.18 -2.03
N VAL A 101 -8.43 -1.88 -2.87
CA VAL A 101 -9.79 -1.51 -3.27
C VAL A 101 -10.70 -2.74 -3.29
N ALA A 102 -12.02 -2.56 -3.31
CA ALA A 102 -12.97 -3.68 -3.29
C ALA A 102 -12.76 -4.71 -4.41
N ALA A 103 -12.27 -4.27 -5.58
CA ALA A 103 -12.04 -5.10 -6.77
C ALA A 103 -10.59 -5.63 -6.91
N GLY A 104 -9.74 -5.47 -5.89
CA GLY A 104 -8.34 -5.91 -5.92
C GLY A 104 -7.38 -4.85 -5.39
N LEU A 105 -6.31 -4.58 -6.14
CA LEU A 105 -5.24 -3.70 -5.70
C LEU A 105 -5.03 -2.57 -6.72
N GLN A 106 -5.39 -1.36 -6.34
CA GLN A 106 -5.20 -0.16 -7.16
C GLN A 106 -3.72 0.22 -7.16
N VAL A 107 -3.16 0.37 -8.36
CA VAL A 107 -1.79 0.83 -8.57
C VAL A 107 -1.85 2.14 -9.35
N TRP A 108 -1.19 3.17 -8.82
CA TRP A 108 -0.98 4.43 -9.52
C TRP A 108 0.50 4.65 -9.75
N VAL A 109 0.90 4.86 -11.00
CA VAL A 109 2.28 5.22 -11.34
C VAL A 109 2.41 6.73 -11.34
N ILE A 110 3.20 7.25 -10.41
CA ILE A 110 3.55 8.66 -10.31
C ILE A 110 4.89 8.86 -11.01
N ALA A 111 4.91 9.75 -11.99
CA ALA A 111 6.14 10.21 -12.62
C ALA A 111 6.62 11.50 -11.96
N PHE A 112 7.92 11.67 -11.91
CA PHE A 112 8.53 12.92 -11.47
C PHE A 112 9.28 13.57 -12.65
N ASP A 113 9.66 14.83 -12.54
CA ASP A 113 10.55 15.53 -13.47
C ASP A 113 12.01 15.53 -13.00
N HIS A 114 12.90 16.16 -13.78
CA HIS A 114 14.32 16.22 -13.45
C HIS A 114 14.63 17.04 -12.19
N GLN A 115 13.69 17.86 -11.73
CA GLN A 115 13.78 18.58 -10.47
C GLN A 115 13.16 17.80 -9.29
N GLY A 116 12.70 16.56 -9.52
CA GLY A 116 12.05 15.73 -8.51
C GLY A 116 10.62 16.17 -8.17
N ARG A 117 10.00 17.01 -9.01
CA ARG A 117 8.60 17.42 -8.82
C ARG A 117 7.68 16.38 -9.43
N SER A 118 6.60 16.04 -8.72
CA SER A 118 5.58 15.13 -9.24
C SER A 118 4.91 15.74 -10.48
N LYS A 119 4.84 14.96 -11.55
CA LYS A 119 4.02 15.23 -12.74
C LYS A 119 2.58 14.69 -12.59
N GLY A 120 2.27 14.13 -11.42
CA GLY A 120 1.00 13.45 -11.16
C GLY A 120 0.99 11.99 -11.61
N VAL A 121 -0.21 11.42 -11.64
CA VAL A 121 -0.46 10.04 -12.06
C VAL A 121 -0.40 9.96 -13.58
N VAL A 122 0.52 9.15 -14.10
CA VAL A 122 0.68 8.93 -15.55
C VAL A 122 0.08 7.61 -16.02
N GLU A 123 -0.25 6.71 -15.09
CA GLU A 123 -0.87 5.43 -15.36
C GLU A 123 -1.60 4.95 -14.11
N SER A 124 -2.76 4.33 -14.29
CA SER A 124 -3.54 3.72 -13.22
C SER A 124 -4.12 2.40 -13.67
N LEU A 125 -4.04 1.38 -12.81
CA LEU A 125 -4.61 0.06 -13.08
C LEU A 125 -5.08 -0.61 -11.80
N VAL A 126 -6.03 -1.53 -11.92
CA VAL A 126 -6.46 -2.39 -10.82
C VAL A 126 -5.86 -3.78 -11.04
N ALA A 127 -4.90 -4.12 -10.19
CA ALA A 127 -4.25 -5.41 -10.18
C ALA A 127 -5.18 -6.46 -9.58
N GLN A 128 -5.19 -7.64 -10.20
CA GLN A 128 -6.02 -8.77 -9.80
C GLN A 128 -5.20 -9.77 -9.00
N PRO A 129 -5.79 -10.53 -8.06
CA PRO A 129 -5.09 -11.62 -7.39
C PRO A 129 -4.51 -12.60 -8.43
N CYS A 130 -3.28 -13.07 -8.21
CA CYS A 130 -2.76 -14.17 -8.99
C CYS A 130 -3.66 -15.39 -8.78
N ARG A 131 -4.02 -16.09 -9.86
CA ARG A 131 -4.71 -17.37 -9.73
C ARG A 131 -3.85 -18.31 -8.89
N ALA A 132 -4.45 -18.94 -7.88
CA ALA A 132 -3.85 -20.10 -7.25
C ALA A 132 -3.56 -21.12 -8.36
N ARG A 133 -2.33 -21.61 -8.43
CA ARG A 133 -2.00 -22.70 -9.35
C ARG A 133 -2.85 -23.90 -8.92
N PRO A 134 -3.63 -24.51 -9.82
CA PRO A 134 -4.36 -25.74 -9.50
C PRO A 134 -3.40 -26.85 -9.09
#